data_AF-A0A0M3KKA0-F1
#
_entry.id   AF-A0A0M3KKA0-F1
#
_cell.length_a   1.000
_cell.length_b   1.000
_cell.length_c   1.000
_cell.angle_alpha   90.00
_cell.angle_beta   90.00
_cell.angle_gamma   90.00
#
_symmetry.space_group_name_H-M   'P 1'
#
loop_
_entity.id
_entity.type
_entity.pdbx_description
1 polymer ?
#
loop_
_entity_poly.entity_id
_entity_poly.type
_entity_poly.pdbx_seq_one_letter_code
_entity_poly.pdbx_strand_id
1 'polypeptide(L)' 'MWEFRTGYEILDELLKKPQSLRFIFHLLEVLQPEDYEAESWQLEPDEKLASVTV' A
#
# COMPACT_ATOMS: atom_id res chain seq x y z
N MET A 1 24.51 9.84 4.06
CA MET A 1 23.16 10.13 4.55
C MET A 1 22.22 9.63 3.48
N TRP A 2 21.53 8.51 3.72
CA TRP A 2 20.65 7.90 2.72
C TRP A 2 19.40 8.78 2.65
N GLU A 3 19.16 9.44 1.51
CA GLU A 3 17.98 10.28 1.36
C GLU A 3 16.76 9.37 1.22
N PHE A 4 15.90 9.38 2.24
CA PHE A 4 14.57 8.80 2.15
C PHE A 4 13.78 9.58 1.10
N ARG A 5 13.72 9.04 -0.13
CA ARG A 5 12.88 9.55 -1.21
C ARG A 5 11.85 8.49 -1.55
N THR A 6 10.61 8.91 -1.67
CA THR A 6 9.47 8.09 -2.04
C THR A 6 9.42 7.84 -3.56
N GLY A 7 10.18 8.62 -4.34
CA GLY A 7 10.07 8.63 -5.81
C GLY A 7 8.95 9.54 -6.33
N TYR A 8 8.19 10.18 -5.44
CA TYR A 8 7.12 11.11 -5.77
C TYR A 8 7.44 12.48 -5.19
N GLU A 9 7.69 13.47 -6.07
CA GLU A 9 8.15 14.81 -5.70
C GLU A 9 7.27 15.48 -4.63
N ILE A 10 5.94 15.37 -4.76
CA ILE A 10 5.00 15.96 -3.81
C ILE A 10 5.12 15.31 -2.42
N LEU A 11 5.30 13.99 -2.36
CA LEU A 11 5.47 13.27 -1.09
C LEU A 11 6.83 13.59 -0.47
N ASP A 12 7.87 13.73 -1.28
CA ASP A 12 9.20 14.11 -0.81
C ASP A 12 9.21 15.53 -0.24
N GLU A 13 8.51 16.48 -0.86
CA GLU A 13 8.34 17.83 -0.32
C GLU A 13 7.49 17.84 0.95
N LEU A 14 6.44 17.01 1.03
CA LEU A 14 5.65 16.80 2.25
C LEU A 14 6.52 16.26 3.41
N LEU A 15 7.44 15.35 3.13
CA LEU A 15 8.38 14.81 4.13
C LEU A 15 9.37 15.87 4.62
N LYS A 16 9.85 16.74 3.72
CA LYS A 16 10.73 17.87 4.08
C LYS A 16 10.02 18.93 4.90
N LYS A 17 8.73 19.15 4.63
CA LYS A 17 7.88 20.16 5.28
C LYS A 17 6.59 19.52 5.79
N PRO A 18 6.62 18.89 6.98
CA PRO A 18 5.44 18.29 7.58
C PRO A 18 4.31 19.30 7.70
N GLN A 19 3.10 18.89 7.33
CA GLN A 19 1.90 19.71 7.38
C GLN A 19 0.71 18.88 7.86
N SER A 20 -0.30 19.54 8.43
CA SER A 20 -1.54 18.88 8.83
C SER A 20 -2.28 18.33 7.61
N LEU A 21 -2.65 17.06 7.64
CA LEU A 21 -3.38 16.40 6.56
C LEU A 21 -4.79 16.06 7.00
N ARG A 22 -5.72 16.16 6.06
CA ARG A 22 -7.10 15.67 6.21
C ARG A 22 -7.25 14.41 5.38
N PHE A 23 -7.45 13.29 6.04
CA PHE A 23 -7.80 12.03 5.38
C PHE A 23 -9.32 11.86 5.40
N ILE A 24 -9.89 11.49 4.26
CA ILE A 24 -11.31 11.16 4.13
C ILE A 24 -11.34 9.73 3.62
N PHE A 25 -11.72 8.80 4.49
CA PHE A 25 -11.86 7.40 4.13
C PHE A 25 -13.32 7.09 3.80
N HIS A 26 -13.52 6.21 2.83
CA HIS A 26 -14.79 5.55 2.60
C HIS A 26 -14.59 4.07 2.95
N LEU A 27 -15.11 3.66 4.12
CA LEU A 27 -15.01 2.28 4.57
C LEU A 27 -16.02 1.43 3.80
N LEU A 28 -15.54 0.39 3.11
CA LEU A 28 -16.36 -0.52 2.33
C LEU A 28 -16.74 -1.77 3.14
N GLU A 29 -15.74 -2.44 3.70
CA GLU A 29 -15.90 -3.71 4.41
C GLU A 29 -14.80 -3.88 5.48
N VAL A 30 -15.08 -4.70 6.49
CA VAL A 30 -14.11 -5.13 7.51
C VAL A 30 -14.14 -6.65 7.57
N LEU A 31 -13.02 -7.28 7.22
CA LEU A 31 -12.86 -8.74 7.19
C LEU A 31 -12.14 -9.22 8.45
N GLN A 32 -12.46 -10.43 8.91
CA GLN A 32 -11.61 -11.12 9.88
C GLN A 32 -10.31 -11.57 9.18
N PRO A 33 -9.20 -11.74 9.92
CA PRO A 33 -7.94 -12.20 9.34
C PRO A 33 -8.08 -13.51 8.56
N GLU A 34 -8.95 -14.41 9.01
CA GLU A 34 -9.21 -15.71 8.38
C GLU A 34 -10.00 -15.60 7.07
N ASP A 35 -10.76 -14.51 6.91
CA ASP A 35 -11.59 -14.24 5.72
C ASP A 35 -10.87 -13.33 4.72
N TYR A 36 -9.66 -12.85 5.04
CA TYR A 36 -8.88 -11.97 4.16
C TYR A 36 -8.13 -12.79 3.11
N GLU A 37 -8.48 -12.58 1.85
CA GLU A 37 -7.70 -13.06 0.71
C GLU A 37 -6.98 -11.88 0.05
N ALA A 38 -5.66 -12.00 -0.11
CA ALA A 38 -4.87 -10.97 -0.77
C ALA A 38 -5.26 -10.87 -2.25
N GLU A 39 -5.56 -9.66 -2.70
CA GLU A 39 -5.85 -9.40 -4.10
C GLU A 39 -4.60 -9.62 -4.96
N SER A 40 -4.78 -10.01 -6.22
CA SER A 40 -3.66 -10.34 -7.09
C SER A 40 -2.61 -9.22 -7.19
N TRP A 41 -2.97 -7.94 -7.08
CA TRP A 41 -1.97 -6.86 -7.13
C TRP A 41 -1.10 -6.75 -5.86
N GLN A 42 -1.55 -7.31 -4.74
CA GLN A 42 -0.84 -7.35 -3.46
C GLN A 42 0.14 -8.52 -3.36
N LEU A 43 -0.01 -9.52 -4.24
CA LEU A 43 0.84 -10.70 -4.27
C LEU A 43 2.20 -10.39 -4.92
N GLU A 44 3.26 -10.93 -4.35
CA GLU A 44 4.58 -10.98 -4.98
C GLU A 44 4.56 -11.88 -6.23
N PRO A 45 5.51 -11.72 -7.16
CA PRO A 45 5.52 -12.49 -8.42
C PRO A 45 5.43 -14.01 -8.24
N ASP A 46 6.14 -14.56 -7.25
CA ASP A 46 6.13 -16.00 -6.96
C ASP A 46 4.78 -16.46 -6.38
N GLU A 47 4.14 -15.62 -5.57
CA GLU A 47 2.82 -15.88 -4.98
C GLU A 47 1.71 -15.81 -6.04
N LYS A 48 1.82 -14.89 -7.00
CA LYS A 48 0.93 -14.83 -8.18
C LYS A 48 1.00 -16.09 -9.03
N LEU A 49 2.21 -16.64 -9.22
CA LEU A 49 2.41 -17.86 -9.99
C LEU A 49 1.81 -19.08 -9.28
N ALA A 50 1.97 -19.14 -7.94
CA ALA A 50 1.35 -20.18 -7.12
C ALA A 50 -0.19 -20.09 -7.12
N SER A 51 -0.77 -18.89 -7.14
CA SER A 51 -2.23 -18.70 -7.14
C SER A 51 -2.91 -19.10 -8.47
N VAL A 52 -2.15 -19.22 -9.57
CA VAL A 52 -2.65 -19.57 -10.91
C VAL A 52 -2.47 -21.07 -11.21
N THR A 53 -1.63 -21.79 -10.47
CA THR A 53 -1.35 -23.21 -10.75
C THR A 53 -2.42 -24.12 -10.15
N VAL A 54 -3.25 -24.69 -11.02
CA VAL A 54 -4.27 -25.72 -10.73
C VAL A 54 -3.69 -27.12 -10.94
#